data_AF-A0AAD5X091-F1
#
_entry.id   AF-A0AAD5X091-F1
#
_cell.length_a   1.000
_cell.length_b   1.000
_cell.length_c   1.000
_cell.angle_alpha   90.00
_cell.angle_beta   90.00
_cell.angle_gamma   90.00
#
_symmetry.space_group_name_H-M   'P 1'
#
loop_
_entity.id
_entity.type
_entity.pdbx_description
1 polymer ?
#
loop_
_entity_poly.entity_id
_entity_poly.type
_entity_poly.pdbx_seq_one_letter_code
_entity_poly.pdbx_strand_id
1 'polypeptide(L)'
;MTRALRKMSVEEVAVLLEWVCGEVKRSGRGSTSWLFDVVDGNETEGEDHWSKTLDTLTIVLDAHLPSLILNPTLLPQLQGLHALISTYVSTYRSVETKARGAIAGFQGMVEKDRKEREERESRRSEIRGSRGKDGKSKKEHRREWKKMVGEMDVGEYDIEVYKFT
;
A
#
# COMPACT_ATOMS: atom_id res chain seq x y z
N MET A 1 35.58 17.42 6.19
CA MET A 1 35.28 18.03 4.88
C MET A 1 35.00 19.54 4.97
N THR A 2 34.09 20.01 5.81
CA THR A 2 33.71 21.44 5.92
C THR A 2 34.87 22.42 6.15
N ARG A 3 35.93 22.03 6.86
CA ARG A 3 37.16 22.86 7.03
C ARG A 3 37.97 23.08 5.74
N ALA A 4 37.95 22.12 4.81
CA ALA A 4 38.64 22.24 3.53
C ALA A 4 37.83 23.11 2.56
N LEU A 5 36.51 22.93 2.55
CA LEU A 5 35.60 23.74 1.75
C LEU A 5 35.65 25.22 2.14
N ARG A 6 35.68 25.57 3.43
CA ARG A 6 35.80 26.97 3.89
C ARG A 6 37.03 27.74 3.38
N LYS A 7 38.05 27.05 2.84
CA LYS A 7 39.24 27.69 2.26
C LYS A 7 39.10 28.00 0.77
N MET A 8 38.03 27.55 0.12
CA MET A 8 37.78 27.78 -1.30
C MET A 8 37.45 29.25 -1.57
N SER A 9 37.93 29.75 -2.71
CA SER A 9 37.62 31.09 -3.19
C SER A 9 36.15 31.18 -3.64
N VAL A 10 35.63 32.40 -3.79
CA VAL A 10 34.26 32.62 -4.25
C VAL A 10 34.06 32.07 -5.66
N GLU A 11 35.08 32.16 -6.51
CA GLU A 11 35.08 31.64 -7.87
C GLU A 11 35.00 30.10 -7.89
N GLU A 12 35.75 29.43 -7.01
CA GLU A 12 35.69 27.97 -6.86
C GLU A 12 34.31 27.52 -6.36
N VAL A 13 33.71 28.27 -5.44
CA VAL A 13 32.34 28.03 -4.96
C VAL A 13 31.32 28.25 -6.07
N ALA A 14 31.50 29.25 -6.93
CA ALA A 14 30.62 29.50 -8.07
C ALA A 14 30.63 28.32 -9.05
N VAL A 15 31.81 27.79 -9.38
CA VAL A 15 31.97 26.62 -10.25
C VAL A 15 31.32 25.38 -9.63
N LEU A 16 31.50 25.17 -8.32
CA LEU A 16 30.84 24.08 -7.60
C LEU A 16 29.32 24.22 -7.62
N LEU A 17 28.78 25.42 -7.39
CA LEU A 17 27.35 25.66 -7.46
C LEU A 17 26.78 25.43 -8.86
N GLU A 18 27.53 25.81 -9.90
CA GLU A 18 27.14 25.55 -11.29
C GLU A 18 27.13 24.05 -11.59
N TRP A 19 28.17 23.32 -11.16
CA TRP A 19 28.22 21.86 -11.29
C TRP A 19 27.06 21.18 -10.55
N VAL A 20 26.79 21.56 -9.29
CA VAL A 20 25.67 21.03 -8.51
C VAL A 20 24.33 21.36 -9.19
N CYS A 21 24.15 22.59 -9.71
CA CYS A 21 22.95 22.94 -10.48
C CYS A 21 22.78 22.08 -11.73
N GLY A 22 23.89 21.78 -12.42
CA GLY A 22 23.93 20.88 -13.57
C GLY A 22 23.49 19.48 -13.20
N GLU A 23 24.07 18.90 -12.15
CA GLU A 23 23.72 17.57 -11.67
C GLU A 23 22.27 17.48 -11.22
N VAL A 24 21.83 18.45 -10.43
CA VAL A 24 20.45 18.55 -9.95
C VAL A 24 19.44 18.60 -11.13
N LYS A 25 19.78 19.28 -12.22
CA LYS A 25 18.96 19.28 -13.45
C LYS A 25 18.99 17.94 -14.19
N ARG A 26 20.13 17.25 -14.20
CA ARG A 26 20.30 15.95 -14.88
C ARG A 26 19.57 14.83 -14.13
N SER A 27 19.79 14.71 -12.84
CA SER A 27 19.08 13.77 -11.96
C SER A 27 17.59 14.04 -11.95
N GLY A 28 17.21 15.32 -11.93
CA GLY A 28 15.82 15.75 -11.97
C GLY A 28 15.09 15.44 -13.28
N ARG A 29 15.77 15.32 -14.42
CA ARG A 29 15.15 14.86 -15.69
C ARG A 29 14.83 13.36 -15.68
N GLY A 30 15.49 12.58 -14.82
CA GLY A 30 15.16 11.18 -14.55
C GLY A 30 14.08 10.97 -13.48
N SER A 31 13.52 12.04 -12.91
CA SER A 31 12.72 12.05 -11.67
C SER A 31 11.34 11.38 -11.73
N THR A 32 10.98 10.72 -12.83
CA THR A 32 9.86 9.77 -12.88
C THR A 32 10.25 8.41 -13.46
N SER A 33 11.49 8.21 -13.90
CA SER A 33 11.95 6.90 -14.41
C SER A 33 12.00 5.86 -13.29
N TRP A 34 12.39 6.26 -12.08
CA TRP A 34 12.37 5.40 -10.89
C TRP A 34 10.97 4.85 -10.55
N LEU A 35 9.88 5.58 -10.89
CA LEU A 35 8.51 5.06 -10.74
C LEU A 35 8.26 3.84 -11.62
N PHE A 36 8.91 3.77 -12.78
CA PHE A 36 8.84 2.63 -13.69
C PHE A 36 9.89 1.56 -13.33
N ASP A 37 11.08 1.96 -12.88
CA ASP A 37 12.12 1.00 -12.46
C ASP A 37 11.69 0.15 -11.25
N VAL A 38 10.92 0.71 -10.30
CA VAL A 38 10.32 -0.04 -9.19
C VAL A 38 9.25 -1.03 -9.68
N VAL A 39 8.51 -0.70 -10.75
CA VAL A 39 7.54 -1.60 -11.37
C VAL A 39 8.25 -2.74 -12.12
N ASP A 40 9.38 -2.43 -12.74
CA ASP A 40 10.20 -3.38 -13.50
C ASP A 40 11.19 -4.19 -12.64
N GLY A 41 11.28 -3.88 -11.34
CA GLY A 41 12.10 -4.62 -10.37
C GLY A 41 13.61 -4.36 -10.48
N ASN A 42 14.02 -3.25 -11.11
CA ASN A 42 15.42 -2.84 -11.18
C ASN A 42 15.82 -2.09 -9.90
N GLU A 43 17.06 -2.30 -9.42
CA GLU A 43 17.63 -1.54 -8.30
C GLU A 43 17.72 -0.05 -8.68
N THR A 44 17.18 0.82 -7.81
CA THR A 44 17.12 2.28 -8.01
C THR A 44 18.48 2.95 -7.75
N GLU A 45 19.48 2.70 -8.60
CA GLU A 45 20.78 3.43 -8.54
C GLU A 45 20.61 4.96 -8.61
N GLY A 46 19.50 5.45 -9.18
CA GLY A 46 19.19 6.88 -9.33
C GLY A 46 18.81 7.62 -8.04
N GLU A 47 18.26 6.94 -7.02
CA GLU A 47 17.89 7.58 -5.73
C GLU A 47 19.14 8.02 -4.94
N ASP A 48 20.19 7.22 -5.03
CA ASP A 48 21.44 7.42 -4.32
C ASP A 48 22.20 8.65 -4.82
N HIS A 49 22.15 8.94 -6.13
CA HIS A 49 22.86 10.08 -6.73
C HIS A 49 22.18 11.43 -6.44
N TRP A 50 20.85 11.46 -6.44
CA TRP A 50 20.08 12.67 -6.09
C TRP A 50 20.31 13.08 -4.63
N SER A 51 20.22 12.13 -3.69
CA SER A 51 20.45 12.40 -2.27
C SER A 51 21.87 12.90 -2.01
N LYS A 52 22.89 12.23 -2.57
CA LYS A 52 24.30 12.65 -2.44
C LYS A 52 24.54 14.06 -3.01
N THR A 53 23.85 14.41 -4.09
CA THR A 53 23.94 15.76 -4.68
C THR A 53 23.34 16.83 -3.77
N LEU A 54 22.18 16.55 -3.15
CA LEU A 54 21.56 17.44 -2.18
C LEU A 54 22.37 17.58 -0.88
N ASP A 55 22.98 16.50 -0.41
CA ASP A 55 23.88 16.53 0.75
C ASP A 55 25.11 17.41 0.47
N THR A 56 25.70 17.24 -0.72
CA THR A 56 26.83 18.06 -1.18
C THR A 56 26.43 19.54 -1.26
N LEU A 57 25.26 19.86 -1.80
CA LEU A 57 24.73 21.22 -1.85
C LEU A 57 24.59 21.82 -0.44
N THR A 58 23.99 21.08 0.48
CA THR A 58 23.78 21.52 1.86
C THR A 58 25.11 21.85 2.54
N ILE A 59 26.11 20.99 2.36
CA ILE A 59 27.45 21.19 2.92
C ILE A 59 28.14 22.42 2.31
N VAL A 60 28.00 22.67 1.01
CA VAL A 60 28.56 23.85 0.32
C VAL A 60 27.88 25.12 0.81
N LEU A 61 26.55 25.12 0.94
CA LEU A 61 25.78 26.26 1.44
C LEU A 61 26.15 26.59 2.89
N ASP A 62 26.26 25.58 3.76
CA ASP A 62 26.63 25.78 5.16
C ASP A 62 28.08 26.29 5.32
N ALA A 63 29.00 25.77 4.50
CA ALA A 63 30.40 26.19 4.54
C ALA A 63 30.62 27.63 4.03
N HIS A 64 29.79 28.11 3.10
CA HIS A 64 29.98 29.39 2.42
C HIS A 64 28.85 30.39 2.61
N LEU A 65 27.89 30.12 3.52
CA LEU A 65 26.76 31.01 3.80
C LEU A 65 27.16 32.49 3.96
N PRO A 66 28.22 32.83 4.73
CA PRO A 66 28.64 34.22 4.88
C PRO A 66 29.15 34.85 3.58
N SER A 67 29.89 34.08 2.78
CA SER A 67 30.44 34.52 1.48
C SER A 67 29.36 34.67 0.43
N LEU A 68 28.34 33.81 0.45
CA LEU A 68 27.19 33.84 -0.47
C LEU A 68 26.27 35.03 -0.19
N ILE A 69 26.07 35.38 1.08
CA ILE A 69 25.26 36.55 1.48
C ILE A 69 25.92 37.87 1.03
N LEU A 70 27.25 37.93 1.07
CA LEU A 70 28.01 39.13 0.76
C LEU A 70 28.29 39.31 -0.74
N ASN A 71 28.00 38.31 -1.58
CA ASN A 71 28.27 38.36 -3.02
C ASN A 71 26.99 38.31 -3.87
N PRO A 72 26.50 39.47 -4.36
CA PRO A 72 25.24 39.54 -5.10
C PRO A 72 25.28 38.84 -6.47
N THR A 73 26.48 38.52 -6.98
CA THR A 73 26.71 37.83 -8.24
C THR A 73 26.19 36.39 -8.26
N LEU A 74 26.15 35.72 -7.10
CA LEU A 74 25.68 34.34 -6.96
C LEU A 74 24.18 34.23 -6.66
N LEU A 75 23.53 35.36 -6.37
CA LEU A 75 22.11 35.41 -6.02
C LEU A 75 21.19 34.81 -7.10
N PRO A 76 21.38 35.08 -8.42
CA PRO A 76 20.51 34.51 -9.45
C PRO A 76 20.66 32.98 -9.55
N GLN A 77 21.87 32.46 -9.33
CA GLN A 77 22.12 31.01 -9.35
C GLN A 77 21.43 30.32 -8.17
N LEU A 78 21.54 30.89 -6.97
CA LEU A 78 20.87 30.40 -5.77
C LEU A 78 19.34 30.45 -5.89
N GLN A 79 18.79 31.52 -6.46
CA GLN A 79 17.35 31.64 -6.72
C GLN A 79 16.87 30.59 -7.73
N GLY A 80 17.63 30.37 -8.82
CA GLY A 80 17.33 29.34 -9.81
C GLY A 80 17.35 27.94 -9.21
N LEU A 81 18.34 27.65 -8.37
CA LEU A 81 18.45 26.38 -7.64
C LEU A 81 17.29 26.18 -6.67
N HIS A 82 16.93 27.20 -5.90
CA HIS A 82 15.80 27.17 -4.98
C HIS A 82 14.47 26.89 -5.71
N ALA A 83 14.20 27.58 -6.82
CA ALA A 83 13.00 27.38 -7.62
C ALA A 83 12.91 25.95 -8.17
N LEU A 84 14.04 25.43 -8.63
CA LEU A 84 14.12 24.08 -9.17
C LEU A 84 13.92 23.01 -8.09
N ILE A 85 14.61 23.11 -6.94
CA ILE A 85 14.41 22.19 -5.81
C ILE A 85 12.96 22.24 -5.32
N SER A 86 12.38 23.44 -5.21
CA SER A 86 10.97 23.62 -4.81
C SER A 86 9.99 22.90 -5.75
N THR A 87 10.27 22.94 -7.06
CA THR A 87 9.47 22.25 -8.08
C THR A 87 9.58 20.73 -7.94
N TYR A 88 10.77 20.20 -7.64
CA TYR A 88 10.93 18.77 -7.38
C TYR A 88 10.19 18.35 -6.11
N VAL A 89 10.37 19.08 -5.00
CA VAL A 89 9.70 18.76 -3.73
C VAL A 89 8.18 18.76 -3.88
N SER A 90 7.61 19.73 -4.60
CA SER A 90 6.16 19.77 -4.83
C SER A 90 5.68 18.58 -5.67
N THR A 91 6.46 18.19 -6.67
CA THR A 91 6.17 17.02 -7.53
C THR A 91 6.22 15.73 -6.71
N TYR A 92 7.29 15.51 -5.94
CA TYR A 92 7.42 14.34 -5.05
C TYR A 92 6.27 14.26 -4.05
N ARG A 93 5.92 15.36 -3.38
CA ARG A 93 4.77 15.40 -2.47
C ARG A 93 3.45 15.06 -3.17
N SER A 94 3.25 15.54 -4.40
CA SER A 94 2.05 15.23 -5.18
C SER A 94 1.96 13.73 -5.50
N VAL A 95 3.07 13.14 -5.96
CA VAL A 95 3.17 11.71 -6.25
C VAL A 95 2.95 10.90 -4.98
N GLU A 96 3.62 11.24 -3.89
CA GLU A 96 3.48 10.58 -2.59
C GLU A 96 2.03 10.60 -2.11
N THR A 97 1.36 11.75 -2.18
CA THR A 97 -0.03 11.89 -1.73
C THR A 97 -0.97 11.00 -2.56
N LYS A 98 -0.79 10.98 -3.88
CA LYS A 98 -1.59 10.15 -4.80
C LYS A 98 -1.32 8.65 -4.58
N ALA A 99 -0.05 8.27 -4.45
CA ALA A 99 0.35 6.89 -4.21
C ALA A 99 -0.17 6.38 -2.86
N ARG A 100 -0.02 7.16 -1.78
CA ARG A 100 -0.58 6.82 -0.46
C ARG A 100 -2.09 6.64 -0.51
N GLY A 101 -2.81 7.54 -1.20
CA GLY A 101 -4.25 7.41 -1.39
C GLY A 101 -4.65 6.13 -2.12
N ALA A 102 -3.96 5.81 -3.22
CA ALA A 102 -4.20 4.59 -3.98
C ALA A 102 -3.90 3.32 -3.17
N ILE A 103 -2.77 3.28 -2.45
CA ILE A 103 -2.37 2.16 -1.59
C ILE A 103 -3.38 1.97 -0.45
N ALA A 104 -3.79 3.04 0.22
CA ALA A 104 -4.79 2.98 1.28
C ALA A 104 -6.15 2.48 0.76
N GLY A 105 -6.55 2.93 -0.44
CA GLY A 105 -7.75 2.43 -1.11
C GLY A 105 -7.66 0.94 -1.42
N PHE A 106 -6.53 0.47 -1.95
CA PHE A 106 -6.31 -0.94 -2.23
C PHE A 106 -6.31 -1.79 -0.95
N GLN A 107 -5.61 -1.35 0.10
CA GLN A 107 -5.61 -2.02 1.41
C GLN A 107 -7.02 -2.11 2.00
N GLY A 108 -7.81 -1.03 1.91
CA GLY A 108 -9.21 -1.03 2.34
C GLY A 108 -10.08 -2.01 1.54
N MET A 109 -9.82 -2.16 0.25
CA MET A 109 -10.52 -3.11 -0.61
C MET A 109 -10.18 -4.56 -0.24
N VAL A 110 -8.91 -4.86 -0.02
CA VAL A 110 -8.43 -6.18 0.42
C VAL A 110 -9.01 -6.54 1.79
N GLU A 111 -9.01 -5.60 2.73
CA GLU A 111 -9.57 -5.81 4.08
C GLU A 111 -11.09 -6.00 4.05
N LYS A 112 -11.80 -5.29 3.18
CA LYS A 112 -13.23 -5.48 2.96
C LYS A 112 -13.53 -6.86 2.39
N ASP A 113 -12.79 -7.30 1.37
CA ASP A 113 -12.98 -8.60 0.74
C ASP A 113 -12.68 -9.75 1.72
N ARG A 114 -11.67 -9.58 2.58
CA ARG A 114 -11.36 -10.49 3.69
C ARG A 114 -12.54 -10.62 4.66
N LYS A 115 -13.10 -9.50 5.13
CA LYS A 115 -14.26 -9.49 6.05
C LYS A 115 -15.50 -10.13 5.42
N GLU A 116 -15.80 -9.81 4.16
CA GLU A 116 -16.95 -10.42 3.46
C GLU A 116 -16.79 -11.94 3.31
N ARG A 117 -15.56 -12.42 3.09
CA ARG A 117 -15.27 -13.85 3.02
C ARG A 117 -15.45 -14.54 4.37
N GLU A 118 -14.96 -13.95 5.45
CA GLU A 118 -15.13 -14.46 6.82
C GLU A 118 -16.61 -14.50 7.23
N GLU A 119 -17.38 -13.46 6.88
CA GLU A 119 -18.83 -13.43 7.14
C GLU A 119 -19.58 -14.49 6.33
N ARG A 120 -19.22 -14.72 5.07
CA ARG A 120 -19.78 -15.80 4.24
C ARG A 120 -19.46 -17.18 4.81
N GLU A 121 -18.24 -17.39 5.31
CA GLU A 121 -17.83 -18.65 5.94
C GLU A 121 -18.56 -18.87 7.28
N SER A 122 -18.71 -17.83 8.09
CA SER A 122 -19.47 -17.88 9.34
C SER A 122 -20.95 -18.25 9.08
N ARG A 123 -21.61 -17.56 8.14
CA ARG A 123 -23.00 -17.89 7.74
C ARG A 123 -23.14 -19.32 7.21
N ARG A 124 -22.16 -19.81 6.44
CA ARG A 124 -22.16 -21.21 5.97
C ARG A 124 -22.01 -22.20 7.12
N SER A 125 -21.23 -21.86 8.14
CA SER A 125 -21.06 -22.69 9.33
C SER A 125 -22.32 -22.75 10.19
N GLU A 126 -23.04 -21.63 10.34
CA GLU A 126 -24.34 -21.58 11.04
C GLU A 126 -25.42 -22.40 10.34
N ILE A 127 -25.52 -22.30 9.01
CA ILE A 127 -26.46 -23.11 8.22
C ILE A 127 -26.15 -24.62 8.36
N ARG A 128 -24.87 -25.00 8.38
CA ARG A 128 -24.46 -26.39 8.63
C ARG A 128 -24.72 -26.83 10.08
N GLY A 129 -24.51 -25.97 11.06
CA GLY A 129 -24.78 -26.22 12.47
C GLY A 129 -26.27 -26.43 12.75
N SER A 130 -27.14 -25.68 12.08
CA SER A 130 -28.59 -25.84 12.17
C SER A 130 -29.07 -27.16 11.54
N ARG A 131 -28.49 -27.56 10.40
CA ARG A 131 -28.83 -28.82 9.72
C ARG A 131 -28.42 -30.08 10.49
N GLY A 132 -27.52 -29.96 11.48
CA GLY A 132 -27.11 -31.04 12.38
C GLY A 132 -28.06 -31.30 13.56
N LYS A 133 -28.95 -30.34 13.91
CA LYS A 133 -29.90 -30.50 15.03
C LYS A 133 -31.18 -31.25 14.62
N ASP A 134 -31.55 -31.24 13.35
CA ASP A 134 -32.72 -31.98 12.84
C ASP A 134 -32.49 -33.49 12.68
N GLY A 135 -31.23 -33.96 12.80
CA GLY A 135 -30.88 -35.37 12.71
C GLY A 135 -31.32 -36.23 13.91
N LYS A 136 -31.57 -35.60 15.08
CA LYS A 136 -32.08 -36.32 16.27
C LYS A 136 -33.59 -36.54 16.19
N SER A 137 -34.34 -35.58 15.65
CA SER A 137 -35.80 -35.65 15.50
C SER A 137 -36.25 -36.88 14.72
N LYS A 138 -35.63 -37.23 13.58
CA LYS A 138 -36.04 -38.41 12.79
C LYS A 138 -35.80 -39.76 13.50
N LYS A 139 -34.70 -39.91 14.25
CA LYS A 139 -34.41 -41.14 14.99
C LYS A 139 -35.33 -41.29 16.20
N GLU A 140 -35.68 -40.18 16.82
CA GLU A 140 -36.59 -40.11 17.96
C GLU A 140 -38.04 -40.39 17.52
N HIS A 141 -38.51 -39.73 16.47
CA HIS A 141 -39.82 -40.00 15.84
C HIS A 141 -39.95 -41.47 15.40
N ARG A 142 -38.89 -42.08 14.84
CA ARG A 142 -38.92 -43.50 14.46
C ARG A 142 -39.02 -44.45 15.66
N ARG A 143 -38.45 -44.08 16.82
CA ARG A 143 -38.58 -44.87 18.05
C ARG A 143 -39.97 -44.72 18.65
N GLU A 144 -40.53 -43.52 18.61
CA GLU A 144 -41.89 -43.23 19.06
C GLU A 144 -42.94 -43.95 18.23
N TRP A 145 -42.81 -43.93 16.90
CA TRP A 145 -43.66 -44.72 15.99
C TRP A 145 -43.57 -46.22 16.25
N LYS A 146 -42.36 -46.75 16.48
CA LYS A 146 -42.19 -48.18 16.82
C LYS A 146 -42.83 -48.54 18.16
N LYS A 147 -42.80 -47.63 19.13
CA LYS A 147 -43.43 -47.84 20.43
C LYS A 147 -44.96 -47.85 20.31
N MET A 148 -45.53 -46.88 19.59
CA MET A 148 -46.97 -46.85 19.33
C MET A 148 -47.46 -48.09 18.56
N VAL A 149 -46.72 -48.55 17.54
CA VAL A 149 -47.06 -49.76 16.79
C VAL A 149 -46.89 -51.04 17.63
N GLY A 150 -45.94 -51.06 18.58
CA GLY A 150 -45.75 -52.19 19.49
C GLY A 150 -46.76 -52.25 20.64
N GLU A 151 -47.41 -51.13 20.96
CA GLU A 151 -48.47 -51.03 21.98
C GLU A 151 -49.88 -51.14 21.38
N MET A 152 -50.02 -51.06 20.05
CA MET A 152 -51.26 -51.43 19.37
C MET A 152 -51.39 -52.95 19.36
N ASP A 153 -52.32 -53.44 20.17
CA ASP A 153 -52.83 -54.80 20.07
C ASP A 153 -53.53 -54.92 18.71
N VAL A 154 -52.79 -55.43 17.71
CA VAL A 154 -53.33 -55.71 16.39
C VAL A 154 -54.20 -56.95 16.51
N GLY A 155 -55.39 -56.77 17.09
CA GLY A 155 -56.49 -57.70 16.87
C GLY A 155 -56.67 -57.90 15.37
N GLU A 156 -56.92 -59.15 14.96
CA GLU A 156 -57.16 -59.53 13.57
C GLU A 156 -58.18 -58.59 12.91
N TYR A 157 -57.68 -57.64 12.11
CA TYR A 157 -58.48 -56.91 11.16
C TYR A 157 -58.17 -57.50 9.78
N ASP A 158 -59.12 -58.28 9.26
CA ASP A 158 -59.17 -58.64 7.85
C ASP A 158 -59.30 -57.34 7.04
N ILE A 159 -58.23 -57.00 6.32
CA ILE A 159 -58.24 -55.89 5.37
C ILE A 159 -58.73 -56.45 4.04
N GLU A 160 -60.04 -56.32 3.77
CA GLU A 160 -60.57 -56.51 2.42
C GLU A 160 -60.05 -55.40 1.50
N VAL A 161 -59.09 -55.74 0.65
CA VAL A 161 -58.57 -54.86 -0.39
C VAL A 161 -59.57 -54.80 -1.54
N TYR A 162 -60.37 -53.74 -1.58
CA TYR A 162 -61.18 -53.41 -2.76
C TYR A 162 -60.25 -53.06 -3.94
N LYS A 163 -60.19 -53.95 -4.94
CA LYS A 163 -59.64 -53.62 -6.26
C LYS A 163 -60.69 -52.89 -7.07
N PHE A 164 -60.45 -51.61 -7.35
CA PHE A 164 -61.18 -50.91 -8.40
C PHE A 164 -60.63 -51.34 -9.77
N THR A 165 -61.48 -51.97 -10.58
CA THR A 165 -61.34 -52.14 -12.03
C THR A 165 -61.82 -50.91 -12.76
#